data_AF-A0A4U6D3L0-F1
#
_entry.id   AF-A0A4U6D3L0-F1
#
_cell.length_a   1.000
_cell.length_b   1.000
_cell.length_c   1.000
_cell.angle_alpha   90.00
_cell.angle_beta   90.00
_cell.angle_gamma   90.00
#
_symmetry.space_group_name_H-M   'P 1'
#
loop_
_entity.id
_entity.type
_entity.pdbx_description
1 polymer ?
#
loop_
_entity_poly.entity_id
_entity_poly.type
_entity_poly.pdbx_seq_one_letter_code
_entity_poly.pdbx_strand_id
1 'polypeptide(L)'
;MKLVTIELKDKILEYIIETRNGAMFTIDDKSAEESFEISEGLLFSFLKELEQLGYIRGLVGYGRGDSLHCISNRHLLFTWWIFKTLQFKKSFGGSADI
;
A
#
# COMPACT_ATOMS: atom_id res chain seq x y z
N MET A 1 -11.48 -16.75 1.91
CA MET A 1 -11.39 -15.30 2.18
C MET A 1 -9.97 -14.74 2.35
N LYS A 2 -8.87 -15.49 2.19
CA LYS A 2 -7.49 -14.96 2.37
C LYS A 2 -6.84 -14.33 1.12
N LEU A 3 -7.32 -14.64 -0.09
CA LEU A 3 -6.70 -14.17 -1.35
C LEU A 3 -7.06 -12.72 -1.68
N VAL A 4 -8.35 -12.37 -1.56
CA VAL A 4 -8.87 -11.01 -1.81
C VAL A 4 -8.16 -9.97 -0.94
N THR A 5 -7.88 -10.32 0.31
CA THR A 5 -7.16 -9.44 1.23
C THR A 5 -5.72 -9.16 0.82
N ILE A 6 -5.03 -10.10 0.14
CA ILE A 6 -3.61 -9.95 -0.23
C ILE A 6 -3.47 -9.06 -1.48
N GLU A 7 -4.27 -9.33 -2.51
CA GLU A 7 -4.26 -8.55 -3.76
C GLU A 7 -4.61 -7.07 -3.52
N LEU A 8 -5.56 -6.83 -2.62
CA LEU A 8 -5.92 -5.47 -2.20
C LEU A 8 -4.76 -4.76 -1.50
N LYS A 9 -3.97 -5.46 -0.65
CA LYS A 9 -2.80 -4.84 0.00
C LYS A 9 -1.77 -4.41 -1.02
N ASP A 10 -1.54 -5.27 -2.01
CA ASP A 10 -0.56 -5.03 -3.06
C ASP A 10 -0.95 -3.80 -3.89
N LYS A 11 -2.22 -3.69 -4.32
CA LYS A 11 -2.72 -2.54 -5.06
C LYS A 11 -2.55 -1.22 -4.31
N ILE A 12 -2.85 -1.21 -3.00
CA ILE A 12 -2.70 0.01 -2.19
C ILE A 12 -1.22 0.36 -1.99
N LEU A 13 -0.34 -0.62 -1.81
CA LEU A 13 1.10 -0.39 -1.73
C LEU A 13 1.66 0.18 -3.03
N GLU A 14 1.22 -0.34 -4.19
CA GLU A 14 1.56 0.23 -5.51
C GLU A 14 1.09 1.66 -5.63
N TYR A 15 -0.18 1.93 -5.28
CA TYR A 15 -0.73 3.28 -5.28
C TYR A 15 0.09 4.24 -4.41
N ILE A 16 0.49 3.85 -3.19
CA ILE A 16 1.30 4.67 -2.29
C ILE A 16 2.66 5.00 -2.91
N ILE A 17 3.27 4.06 -3.62
CA ILE A 17 4.57 4.23 -4.28
C ILE A 17 4.45 5.16 -5.49
N GLU A 18 3.39 4.99 -6.29
CA GLU A 18 3.16 5.74 -7.52
C GLU A 18 2.70 7.17 -7.27
N THR A 19 1.84 7.40 -6.27
CA THR A 19 1.18 8.70 -6.14
C THR A 19 2.12 9.82 -5.71
N ARG A 20 3.05 9.63 -4.75
CA ARG A 20 3.79 10.78 -4.19
C ARG A 20 5.10 10.41 -3.50
N ASN A 21 6.26 10.80 -4.06
CA ASN A 21 7.60 11.09 -3.46
C ASN A 21 8.00 10.47 -2.09
N GLY A 22 7.42 9.32 -1.74
CA GLY A 22 7.69 8.39 -0.65
C GLY A 22 7.60 8.90 0.80
N ALA A 23 7.47 10.19 1.09
CA ALA A 23 7.63 10.67 2.47
C ALA A 23 6.32 10.85 3.24
N MET A 24 5.29 11.37 2.59
CA MET A 24 4.00 11.66 3.21
C MET A 24 2.91 11.63 2.16
N PHE A 25 1.79 10.98 2.46
CA PHE A 25 0.62 10.94 1.60
C PHE A 25 -0.66 11.13 2.40
N THR A 26 -1.70 11.58 1.71
CA THR A 26 -3.05 11.71 2.25
C THR A 26 -3.95 10.89 1.38
N ILE A 27 -4.78 10.05 1.98
CA ILE A 27 -5.81 9.29 1.30
C ILE A 27 -7.13 9.54 2.01
N ASP A 28 -8.15 9.84 1.22
CA ASP A 28 -9.51 9.99 1.72
C ASP A 28 -10.38 8.75 1.43
N ASP A 29 -11.43 8.57 2.22
CA ASP A 29 -12.32 7.41 2.09
C ASP A 29 -12.99 7.34 0.72
N LYS A 30 -13.30 8.50 0.12
CA LYS A 30 -13.87 8.58 -1.23
C LYS A 30 -12.89 8.12 -2.30
N SER A 31 -11.65 8.61 -2.26
CA SER A 31 -10.57 8.21 -3.17
C SER A 31 -10.25 6.73 -3.01
N ALA A 32 -10.35 6.22 -1.78
CA ALA A 32 -10.13 4.82 -1.49
C ALA A 32 -11.27 3.93 -2.02
N GLU A 33 -12.53 4.36 -1.88
CA GLU A 33 -13.69 3.69 -2.46
C GLU A 33 -13.60 3.67 -3.99
N GLU A 34 -13.27 4.80 -4.62
CA GLU A 34 -13.11 4.92 -6.07
C GLU A 34 -11.93 4.10 -6.62
N SER A 35 -10.81 4.03 -5.88
CA SER A 35 -9.57 3.39 -6.35
C SER A 35 -9.47 1.90 -6.01
N PHE A 36 -10.13 1.47 -4.92
CA PHE A 36 -9.95 0.14 -4.36
C PHE A 36 -11.25 -0.60 -4.03
N GLU A 37 -12.42 0.03 -4.23
CA GLU A 37 -13.74 -0.54 -3.92
C GLU A 37 -13.85 -1.02 -2.45
N ILE A 38 -13.16 -0.32 -1.54
CA ILE A 38 -13.17 -0.65 -0.11
C ILE A 38 -14.16 0.23 0.66
N SER A 39 -14.93 -0.41 1.54
CA SER A 39 -15.87 0.30 2.43
C SER A 39 -15.14 1.14 3.48
N GLU A 40 -15.80 2.21 3.89
CA GLU A 40 -15.42 3.06 5.03
C GLU A 40 -15.03 2.19 6.24
N GLY A 41 -13.86 2.45 6.84
CA GLY A 41 -13.31 1.68 7.98
C GLY A 41 -12.36 0.52 7.64
N LEU A 42 -12.45 -0.07 6.44
CA LEU A 42 -11.45 -1.05 5.98
C LEU A 42 -10.13 -0.37 5.63
N LEU A 43 -10.18 0.84 5.06
CA LEU A 43 -9.00 1.66 4.77
C LEU A 43 -8.19 1.94 6.04
N PHE A 44 -8.85 2.40 7.11
CA PHE A 44 -8.18 2.69 8.37
C PHE A 44 -7.53 1.44 8.97
N SER A 45 -8.27 0.33 9.02
CA SER A 45 -7.78 -0.96 9.52
C SER A 45 -6.55 -1.42 8.72
N PHE A 46 -6.60 -1.24 7.41
CA PHE A 46 -5.52 -1.58 6.51
C PHE A 46 -4.26 -0.71 6.70
N LEU A 47 -4.43 0.61 6.78
CA LEU A 47 -3.31 1.53 7.04
C LEU A 47 -2.69 1.29 8.42
N LYS A 48 -3.48 0.88 9.42
CA LYS A 48 -2.98 0.44 10.72
C LYS A 48 -2.17 -0.85 10.64
N GLU A 49 -2.57 -1.82 9.82
CA GLU A 49 -1.73 -3.00 9.59
C GLU A 49 -0.40 -2.63 8.91
N LEU A 50 -0.42 -1.72 7.93
CA LEU A 50 0.81 -1.24 7.29
C LEU A 50 1.73 -0.47 8.25
N GLU A 51 1.15 0.26 9.22
CA GLU A 51 1.90 0.88 10.31
C GLU A 51 2.55 -0.17 11.23
N GLN A 52 1.81 -1.21 11.61
CA GLN A 52 2.34 -2.33 12.41
C GLN A 52 3.46 -3.10 11.70
N LEU A 53 3.33 -3.27 10.38
CA LEU A 53 4.36 -3.90 9.53
C LEU A 53 5.55 -2.97 9.24
N GLY A 54 5.47 -1.70 9.63
CA GLY A 54 6.54 -0.71 9.50
C GLY A 54 6.59 0.00 8.14
N TYR A 55 5.71 -0.32 7.19
CA TYR A 55 5.60 0.37 5.89
C TYR A 55 5.14 1.83 6.05
N ILE A 56 4.36 2.09 7.09
CA ILE A 56 3.94 3.43 7.51
C ILE A 56 4.60 3.70 8.88
N ARG A 57 5.22 4.86 9.03
CA ARG A 57 5.85 5.32 10.29
C ARG A 57 4.87 6.04 11.21
N GLY A 58 3.80 6.58 10.66
CA GLY A 58 2.78 7.27 11.44
C GLY A 58 1.50 7.44 10.64
N LEU A 59 0.38 7.07 11.26
CA LEU A 59 -0.97 7.30 10.78
C LEU A 59 -1.67 8.34 11.67
N VAL A 60 -2.01 9.49 11.09
CA VAL A 60 -2.74 10.58 11.76
C VAL A 60 -4.10 10.74 11.11
N GLY A 61 -5.16 10.45 11.88
CA GLY A 61 -6.53 10.78 11.50
C GLY A 61 -6.91 12.14 12.05
N TYR A 62 -7.37 13.06 11.18
CA TYR A 62 -8.02 14.29 11.66
C TYR A 62 -9.50 13.97 11.92
N GLY A 63 -9.96 14.25 13.14
CA GLY A 63 -11.34 14.01 13.53
C GLY A 63 -12.33 14.78 12.63
N ARG A 64 -13.32 14.03 12.15
CA ARG A 64 -14.39 14.36 11.18
C ARG A 64 -14.04 14.04 9.72
N GLY A 65 -14.54 12.88 9.31
CA GLY A 65 -14.84 12.60 7.92
C GLY A 65 -13.65 11.98 7.23
N ASP A 66 -12.91 12.74 6.45
CA ASP A 66 -12.65 12.13 5.16
C ASP A 66 -11.20 11.80 4.89
N SER A 67 -10.20 12.30 5.63
CA SER A 67 -8.80 12.21 5.19
C SER A 67 -7.83 11.64 6.23
N LEU A 68 -7.08 10.61 5.82
CA LEU A 68 -6.03 9.96 6.59
C LEU A 68 -4.66 10.41 6.09
N HIS A 69 -3.85 10.97 6.99
CA HIS A 69 -2.47 11.36 6.70
C HIS A 69 -1.51 10.26 7.14
N CYS A 70 -0.69 9.82 6.21
CA CYS A 70 0.25 8.73 6.39
C CYS A 70 1.68 9.22 6.13
N ILE A 71 2.59 8.84 7.02
CA ILE A 71 4.04 9.05 6.84
C ILE A 71 4.63 7.72 6.41
N SER A 72 5.13 7.62 5.19
CA SER A 72 5.63 6.37 4.62
C SER A 72 7.07 6.07 5.04
N ASN A 73 7.38 4.78 5.20
CA ASN A 73 8.74 4.29 5.39
C ASN A 73 9.36 3.94 4.03
N ARG A 74 9.96 4.96 3.38
CA ARG A 74 10.55 4.84 2.03
C ARG A 74 11.44 3.63 1.84
N HIS A 75 12.23 3.29 2.85
CA HIS A 75 13.14 2.16 2.77
C HIS A 75 12.37 0.85 2.59
N LEU A 76 11.36 0.60 3.42
CA LEU A 76 10.58 -0.64 3.35
C LEU A 76 9.67 -0.70 2.11
N LEU A 77 9.10 0.42 1.69
CA LEU A 77 8.34 0.49 0.43
C LEU A 77 9.23 0.19 -0.79
N PHE A 78 10.45 0.73 -0.81
CA PHE A 78 11.41 0.45 -1.87
C PHE A 78 11.90 -1.00 -1.85
N THR A 79 12.19 -1.55 -0.68
CA THR A 79 12.55 -2.96 -0.52
C THR A 79 11.42 -3.87 -1.01
N TRP A 80 10.18 -3.58 -0.64
CA TRP A 80 9.02 -4.32 -1.12
C TRP A 80 8.86 -4.23 -2.65
N TRP A 81 9.03 -3.05 -3.23
CA TRP A 81 8.98 -2.85 -4.68
C TRP A 81 10.03 -3.70 -5.41
N ILE A 82 11.28 -3.70 -4.93
CA ILE A 82 12.34 -4.57 -5.47
C ILE A 82 11.91 -6.04 -5.41
N PHE A 83 11.43 -6.51 -4.26
CA PHE A 83 10.97 -7.90 -4.11
C PHE A 83 9.84 -8.24 -5.09
N LYS A 84 8.86 -7.35 -5.26
CA LYS A 84 7.78 -7.51 -6.24
C LYS A 84 8.29 -7.59 -7.67
N THR A 85 9.17 -6.67 -8.09
CA THR A 85 9.76 -6.68 -9.44
C THR A 85 10.58 -7.95 -9.69
N LEU A 86 11.30 -8.45 -8.68
CA LEU A 86 12.06 -9.70 -8.77
C LEU A 86 11.16 -10.93 -8.86
N GLN A 87 10.05 -10.98 -8.10
CA GLN A 87 9.06 -12.06 -8.18
C GLN A 87 8.34 -12.07 -9.54
N PHE A 88 7.99 -10.89 -10.07
CA PHE A 88 7.41 -10.76 -11.42
C PHE A 88 8.35 -11.30 -12.50
N LYS A 89 9.65 -10.98 -12.41
CA LYS A 89 10.66 -11.54 -13.31
C LYS A 89 10.77 -13.07 -13.19
N LYS A 90 10.54 -13.64 -12.02
CA LYS A 90 10.59 -15.09 -11.81
C LYS A 90 9.34 -15.82 -12.33
N SER A 91 8.18 -15.17 -12.33
CA SER A 91 6.93 -15.73 -12.88
C SER A 91 6.86 -15.67 -14.42
N PHE A 92 7.57 -14.76 -15.08
CA PHE A 92 7.64 -14.68 -16.55
C PHE A 92 8.99 -15.14 -17.14
N GLY A 93 10.02 -15.32 -16.32
CA GLY A 93 11.36 -15.75 -16.71
C GLY A 93 11.52 -17.26 -16.67
N GLY A 94 10.87 -17.95 -17.62
CA GLY A 94 11.42 -19.20 -18.12
C GLY A 94 12.75 -18.92 -18.82
N SER A 95 13.76 -19.76 -18.54
CA SER A 95 15.13 -19.78 -19.10
C SER A 95 15.86 -18.45 -19.20
N ALA A 96 16.65 -18.15 -18.16
CA ALA A 96 17.99 -17.62 -18.40
C ALA A 96 18.95 -18.81 -18.25
N ASP A 97 19.13 -19.56 -19.34
CA ASP A 97 20.24 -20.50 -19.48
C ASP A 97 21.56 -19.71 -19.35
N ILE A 98 22.43 -20.18 -18.46
CA ILE A 98 23.80 -19.70 -18.23
C ILE A 98 24.72 -20.43 -19.21
#